data_AF-A0A3D6B7G6-F1
#
_entry.id   AF-A0A3D6B7G6-F1
#
_cell.length_a   1.000
_cell.length_b   1.000
_cell.length_c   1.000
_cell.angle_alpha   90.00
_cell.angle_beta   90.00
_cell.angle_gamma   90.00
#
_symmetry.space_group_name_H-M   'P 1'
#
loop_
_entity.id
_entity.type
_entity.pdbx_description
1 polymer ?
#
loop_
_entity_poly.entity_id
_entity_poly.type
_entity_poly.pdbx_seq_one_letter_code
_entity_poly.pdbx_strand_id
1 'polypeptide(L)' 'SIDITYIPMKSGFMYLTAIIDVYSRFIVGWSLHNSLDTSNCIDVLKSAITRHGTPEIINS' A
#
# COMPACT_ATOMS: atom_id res chain seq x y z
N SER A 1 -4.81 6.92 3.49
CA SER A 1 -5.51 6.46 2.28
C SER A 1 -4.69 5.34 1.67
N ILE A 2 -5.35 4.29 1.15
CA ILE A 2 -4.73 3.16 0.45
C ILE A 2 -5.14 3.22 -1.02
N ASP A 3 -4.22 2.94 -1.93
CA ASP A 3 -4.50 2.85 -3.35
C ASP A 3 -3.67 1.72 -3.98
N ILE A 4 -4.17 1.13 -5.07
CA ILE A 4 -3.50 0.07 -5.81
C ILE A 4 -3.35 0.50 -7.27
N THR A 5 -2.11 0.47 -7.76
CA THR A 5 -1.79 0.82 -9.14
C THR A 5 -0.87 -0.20 -9.79
N TYR A 6 -0.67 -0.08 -11.10
CA TYR A 6 0.12 -0.97 -11.90
C TYR A 6 1.45 -0.31 -12.26
N ILE A 7 2.56 -0.98 -11.97
CA ILE A 7 3.89 -0.54 -12.40
C ILE A 7 4.34 -1.40 -13.58
N PRO A 8 4.60 -0.80 -14.76
CA PRO A 8 5.09 -1.52 -15.92
C PRO A 8 6.50 -2.05 -15.65
N MET A 9 6.73 -3.30 -16.02
CA MET A 9 8.02 -3.99 -15.89
C MET A 9 8.58 -4.34 -17.27
N LYS A 10 9.86 -4.75 -17.32
CA LYS A 10 10.50 -5.19 -18.57
C LYS A 10 9.74 -6.35 -19.25
N SER A 11 9.05 -7.16 -18.47
CA SER A 11 8.14 -8.20 -18.95
C SER A 11 6.87 -8.21 -18.09
N GLY A 12 5.80 -7.58 -18.60
CA GLY A 12 4.52 -7.48 -17.91
C GLY A 12 4.42 -6.27 -16.96
N PHE A 13 3.70 -6.43 -15.86
CA PHE A 13 3.46 -5.40 -14.85
C PHE A 13 3.39 -6.03 -13.46
N MET A 14 3.54 -5.20 -12.43
CA MET A 14 3.32 -5.59 -11.03
C MET A 14 2.29 -4.66 -10.40
N TYR A 15 1.61 -5.16 -9.37
CA TYR A 15 0.69 -4.39 -8.54
C TYR A 15 1.47 -3.71 -7.42
N LEU A 16 1.39 -2.38 -7.36
CA LEU A 16 1.86 -1.58 -6.24
C LEU A 16 0.67 -1.26 -5.35
N THR A 17 0.72 -1.71 -4.11
CA THR A 17 -0.13 -1.17 -3.04
C THR A 17 0.62 -0.07 -2.32
N ALA A 18 0.01 1.10 -2.15
CA ALA A 18 0.60 2.22 -1.43
C ALA A 18 -0.37 2.78 -0.38
N ILE A 19 0.16 3.08 0.80
CA ILE A 19 -0.54 3.76 1.88
C ILE A 19 0.08 5.14 2.05
N ILE A 20 -0.73 6.16 1.85
CA ILE A 20 -0.36 7.56 2.00
C ILE A 20 -1.04 8.14 3.24
N ASP A 21 -0.23 8.79 4.08
CA ASP A 21 -0.78 9.68 5.10
C ASP A 21 -1.29 10.97 4.45
N VAL A 22 -2.55 11.31 4.68
CA VAL A 22 -3.21 12.44 4.03
C VAL A 22 -2.70 13.78 4.60
N TYR A 23 -2.27 13.80 5.86
CA TYR A 23 -1.74 15.00 6.50
C TYR A 23 -0.31 15.32 6.01
N SER A 24 0.63 14.39 6.15
CA SER A 24 2.03 14.61 5.77
C SER A 24 2.33 14.43 4.28
N ARG A 25 1.42 13.79 3.53
CA ARG A 25 1.61 13.38 2.12
C ARG A 25 2.73 12.37 1.90
N PHE A 26 3.23 11.73 2.96
CA PHE A 26 4.25 10.70 2.85
C PHE A 26 3.65 9.31 2.61
N ILE A 27 4.39 8.49 1.87
CA ILE A 27 4.11 7.06 1.77
C ILE A 27 4.59 6.41 3.07
N VAL A 28 3.66 5.87 3.84
CA VAL A 28 3.89 5.25 5.15
C VAL A 28 3.90 3.71 5.08
N GLY A 29 3.52 3.15 3.93
CA GLY A 29 3.63 1.72 3.65
C GLY A 29 3.44 1.47 2.17
N TRP A 30 4.17 0.50 1.62
CA TRP A 30 3.99 0.07 0.24
C TRP A 30 4.55 -1.34 0.05
N SER A 31 4.07 -2.03 -0.99
CA SER A 31 4.65 -3.29 -1.45
C SER A 31 4.28 -3.59 -2.90
N LEU A 32 5.11 -4.40 -3.55
CA LEU A 32 4.95 -4.86 -4.93
C LEU A 32 4.57 -6.34 -4.97
N HIS A 33 3.59 -6.66 -5.79
CA HIS A 33 3.04 -8.01 -5.91
C HIS A 33 2.81 -8.41 -7.37
N ASN A 34 2.97 -9.70 -7.67
CA ASN A 34 2.70 -10.25 -8.99
C ASN A 34 1.20 -10.48 -9.25
N SER A 35 0.40 -10.54 -8.19
CA SER A 35 -1.05 -10.75 -8.25
C SER A 35 -1.79 -9.74 -7.38
N LEU A 36 -3.03 -9.43 -7.80
CA LEU A 36 -3.96 -8.64 -7.00
C LEU A 36 -4.62 -9.56 -5.96
N ASP A 37 -4.05 -9.63 -4.77
CA ASP A 37 -4.61 -10.33 -3.63
C ASP A 37 -4.84 -9.35 -2.46
N THR A 38 -5.96 -9.55 -1.75
CA THR A 38 -6.30 -8.79 -0.55
C THR A 38 -5.29 -9.03 0.57
N SER A 39 -4.72 -10.24 0.66
CA SER A 39 -3.71 -10.59 1.67
C SER A 39 -2.52 -9.63 1.65
N ASN A 40 -2.04 -9.31 0.44
CA ASN A 40 -0.97 -8.36 0.19
C ASN A 40 -1.25 -6.98 0.79
N CYS A 41 -2.48 -6.47 0.62
CA CYS A 41 -2.87 -5.16 1.12
C CYS A 41 -2.97 -5.13 2.65
N ILE A 42 -3.48 -6.22 3.24
CA ILE A 42 -3.57 -6.39 4.69
C ILE A 42 -2.17 -6.37 5.32
N ASP A 43 -1.20 -7.03 4.70
CA ASP A 43 0.16 -7.10 5.23
C ASP A 43 0.86 -5.73 5.17
N VAL A 44 0.70 -4.99 4.07
CA VAL A 44 1.20 -3.61 3.97
C VAL A 44 0.56 -2.72 5.03
N LEU A 45 -0.75 -2.86 5.27
CA LEU A 45 -1.45 -2.09 6.29
C LEU A 45 -0.96 -2.42 7.71
N LYS A 46 -0.82 -3.71 8.04
CA LYS A 46 -0.28 -4.13 9.34
C LYS A 46 1.13 -3.61 9.57
N SER A 47 1.98 -3.66 8.53
CA SER A 47 3.34 -3.13 8.60
C SER A 47 3.33 -1.61 8.83
N ALA A 48 2.47 -0.86 8.12
CA ALA A 48 2.34 0.57 8.30
C ALA A 48 1.86 0.93 9.72
N ILE A 49 0.85 0.22 10.24
CA ILE A 49 0.33 0.43 11.60
C ILE A 49 1.41 0.13 12.65
N THR A 50 2.16 -0.95 12.48
CA THR A 50 3.23 -1.33 13.41
C THR A 50 4.31 -0.26 13.49
N ARG A 51 4.60 0.42 12.37
CA ARG A 51 5.66 1.42 12.28
C ARG A 51 5.21 2.84 12.62
N HIS A 52 3.99 3.21 12.26
CA HIS A 52 3.49 4.59 12.30
C HIS A 52 2.30 4.78 13.27
N GLY A 53 1.81 3.71 13.89
CA GLY A 53 0.64 3.73 14.75
C GLY A 53 -0.66 3.49 13.98
N THR A 54 -1.74 3.24 14.73
CA THR A 54 -3.06 2.97 14.16
C THR A 54 -3.72 4.28 13.72
N PRO A 55 -4.08 4.45 12.44
CA PRO A 55 -4.83 5.62 12.00
C PRO A 55 -6.28 5.56 12.49
N GLU A 56 -6.89 6.73 12.70
CA GLU A 56 -8.32 6.82 13.07
C GLU A 56 -9.23 6.44 11.90
N ILE A 57 -8.85 6.83 10.67
CA ILE A 57 -9.63 6.61 9.46
C ILE A 57 -8.71 6.05 8.36
N ILE A 58 -9.19 5.04 7.64
CA ILE A 58 -8.55 4.51 6.44
C ILE A 58 -9.54 4.63 5.28
N ASN A 59 -9.16 5.42 4.28
CA ASN A 59 -9.91 5.54 3.02
C ASN A 59 -9.22 4.70 1.95
N SER A 60 -10.00 3.92 1.21
CA SER A 60 -9.58 3.24 -0.03
C SER A 60 -10.25 3.90 -1.23
#